data_AF-A0A1B6GBD2-F1
#
_entry.id   AF-A0A1B6GBD2-F1
#
_cell.length_a   1.000
_cell.length_b   1.000
_cell.length_c   1.000
_cell.angle_alpha   90.00
_cell.angle_beta   90.00
_cell.angle_gamma   90.00
#
_symmetry.space_group_name_H-M   'P 1'
#
loop_
_entity.id
_entity.type
_entity.pdbx_description
1 polymer ?
#
loop_
_entity_poly.entity_id
_entity_poly.type
_entity_poly.pdbx_seq_one_letter_code
_entity_poly.pdbx_strand_id
1 'polypeptide(L)'
;TAIAMGLAQALGPDTPFTSMAGSEIYSLEMSKTEALTQAIRKSIGVRIKEETEIIEGEVVEVQVERPATGVGAKVGKLTLKTTEMETIYDLGTKMIESLTKEKVQAGDIITIDKATGKISRLGRSFTRARDYDATGAQTRFV
;
A
#
# COMPACT_ATOMS: atom_id res chain seq x y z
N THR A 1 -29.98 -22.57 -3.75
CA THR A 1 -29.10 -21.40 -3.55
C THR A 1 -28.66 -21.25 -2.11
N ALA A 2 -29.56 -21.27 -1.10
CA ALA A 2 -29.19 -21.09 0.31
C ALA A 2 -28.12 -22.07 0.84
N ILE A 3 -28.24 -23.37 0.55
CA ILE A 3 -27.23 -24.39 0.96
C ILE A 3 -25.87 -24.12 0.31
N ALA A 4 -25.85 -23.73 -0.97
CA ALA A 4 -24.62 -23.41 -1.68
C ALA A 4 -23.93 -22.16 -1.12
N MET A 5 -24.70 -21.15 -0.71
CA MET A 5 -24.16 -19.97 -0.02
C MET A 5 -23.63 -20.32 1.38
N GLY A 6 -24.31 -21.21 2.11
CA GLY A 6 -23.83 -21.72 3.40
C GLY A 6 -22.50 -22.46 3.27
N LEU A 7 -22.34 -23.30 2.24
CA LEU A 7 -21.07 -23.97 1.94
C LEU A 7 -19.97 -22.98 1.55
N ALA A 8 -20.28 -22.01 0.68
CA ALA A 8 -19.33 -20.97 0.28
C ALA A 8 -18.83 -20.16 1.49
N GLN A 9 -19.71 -19.81 2.42
CA GLN A 9 -19.35 -19.10 3.64
C GLN A 9 -18.53 -19.97 4.60
N ALA A 10 -18.81 -21.27 4.67
CA ALA A 10 -18.06 -22.23 5.49
C ALA A 10 -16.64 -22.51 4.95
N LEU A 11 -16.43 -22.44 3.63
CA LEU A 11 -15.12 -22.60 3.01
C LEU A 11 -14.15 -21.45 3.36
N GLY A 12 -14.69 -20.27 3.69
CA GLY A 12 -13.92 -19.11 4.15
C GLY A 12 -13.49 -18.16 3.01
N PRO A 13 -12.94 -16.98 3.35
CA PRO A 13 -12.57 -15.93 2.38
C PRO A 13 -11.38 -16.33 1.50
N ASP A 14 -10.67 -17.36 1.92
CA ASP A 14 -9.38 -17.78 1.41
C ASP A 14 -9.46 -18.77 0.25
N THR A 15 -10.64 -19.36 0.04
CA THR A 15 -10.96 -20.32 -1.01
C THR A 15 -11.85 -19.67 -2.06
N PRO A 16 -11.47 -19.69 -3.35
CA PRO A 16 -12.31 -19.11 -4.39
C PRO A 16 -13.59 -19.93 -4.58
N PHE A 17 -14.72 -19.24 -4.64
CA PHE A 17 -16.03 -19.80 -4.96
C PHE A 17 -16.68 -18.97 -6.05
N THR A 18 -16.96 -19.58 -7.21
CA THR A 18 -17.58 -18.90 -8.34
C THR A 18 -19.03 -19.35 -8.47
N SER A 19 -19.99 -18.46 -8.17
CA SER A 19 -21.39 -18.65 -8.55
C SER A 19 -21.63 -18.13 -9.97
N MET A 20 -22.28 -18.93 -10.82
CA MET A 20 -22.63 -18.54 -12.18
C MET A 20 -24.12 -18.83 -12.43
N ALA A 21 -24.81 -17.90 -13.09
CA ALA A 21 -26.17 -18.13 -13.57
C ALA A 21 -26.15 -18.77 -14.96
N GLY A 22 -27.07 -19.69 -15.24
CA GLY A 22 -27.13 -20.37 -16.55
C GLY A 22 -27.32 -19.44 -17.74
N SER A 23 -27.93 -18.26 -17.53
CA SER A 23 -28.08 -17.21 -18.54
C SER A 23 -26.76 -16.52 -18.91
N GLU A 24 -25.79 -16.48 -18.00
CA GLU A 24 -24.49 -15.83 -18.23
C GLU A 24 -23.62 -16.61 -19.23
N ILE A 25 -23.93 -17.90 -19.47
CA ILE A 25 -23.25 -18.74 -20.46
C ILE A 25 -23.62 -18.33 -21.89
N TYR A 26 -24.79 -17.71 -22.08
CA TYR A 26 -25.28 -17.29 -23.38
C TYR A 26 -24.90 -15.83 -23.63
N SER A 27 -23.66 -15.61 -24.09
CA SER A 27 -23.17 -14.30 -24.49
C SER A 27 -23.07 -14.18 -26.02
N LEU A 28 -23.22 -12.95 -26.53
CA LEU A 28 -22.92 -12.60 -27.92
C LEU A 28 -21.42 -12.32 -28.14
N GLU A 29 -20.69 -11.98 -27.06
CA GLU A 29 -19.27 -11.61 -27.13
C GLU A 29 -18.32 -12.81 -27.11
N MET A 30 -18.76 -13.95 -26.56
CA MET A 30 -17.93 -15.13 -26.39
C MET A 30 -18.71 -16.43 -26.58
N SER A 31 -18.01 -17.49 -27.00
CA SER A 31 -18.62 -18.81 -27.15
C SER A 31 -18.97 -19.43 -25.80
N LYS A 32 -20.00 -20.29 -25.79
CA LYS A 32 -20.46 -21.00 -24.59
C LYS A 32 -19.33 -21.81 -23.93
N THR A 33 -18.45 -22.40 -24.74
CA THR A 33 -17.28 -23.16 -24.27
C THR A 33 -16.26 -22.26 -23.59
N GLU A 34 -16.04 -21.06 -24.11
CA GLU A 34 -15.13 -20.08 -23.50
C GLU A 34 -15.70 -19.56 -22.17
N ALA A 35 -17.00 -19.25 -22.12
CA ALA A 35 -17.67 -18.83 -20.89
C ALA A 35 -17.53 -19.87 -19.76
N LEU A 36 -17.73 -21.16 -20.08
CA LEU A 36 -17.53 -22.26 -19.13
C LEU A 36 -16.06 -22.45 -18.75
N THR A 37 -15.15 -22.33 -19.71
CA THR A 37 -13.70 -22.45 -19.45
C THR A 37 -13.23 -21.35 -18.49
N GLN A 38 -13.71 -20.13 -18.66
CA GLN A 38 -13.42 -19.02 -17.74
C GLN A 38 -14.02 -19.25 -16.36
N ALA A 39 -15.23 -19.78 -16.26
CA ALA A 39 -15.87 -20.13 -14.98
C ALA A 39 -15.01 -21.12 -14.18
N ILE A 40 -14.49 -22.15 -14.85
CA ILE A 40 -13.62 -23.16 -14.24
C ILE A 40 -12.28 -22.54 -13.81
N ARG A 41 -11.65 -21.72 -14.67
CA ARG A 41 -10.38 -21.05 -14.32
C ARG A 41 -10.52 -20.11 -13.13
N LYS A 42 -11.63 -19.34 -13.05
CA LYS A 42 -11.92 -18.45 -11.91
C LYS A 42 -12.10 -19.21 -10.58
N SER A 43 -12.52 -20.46 -10.67
CA SER A 43 -12.71 -21.33 -9.51
C SER A 43 -11.41 -21.98 -9.01
N ILE A 44 -10.29 -21.78 -9.71
CA ILE A 44 -8.96 -22.29 -9.33
C ILE A 44 -8.13 -21.13 -8.80
N GLY A 45 -7.81 -21.17 -7.51
CA GLY A 45 -6.98 -20.15 -6.85
C GLY A 45 -5.53 -20.60 -6.73
N VAL A 46 -4.60 -19.70 -7.04
CA VAL A 46 -3.16 -19.90 -6.78
C VAL A 46 -2.75 -18.95 -5.66
N ARG A 47 -2.24 -19.50 -4.55
CA ARG A 47 -1.74 -18.71 -3.43
C ARG A 47 -0.22 -18.67 -3.47
N ILE A 48 0.33 -17.48 -3.68
CA ILE A 48 1.76 -17.23 -3.64
C ILE A 48 2.05 -16.45 -2.37
N LYS A 49 3.02 -16.91 -1.59
CA LYS A 49 3.54 -16.19 -0.43
C LYS A 49 4.85 -15.54 -0.83
N GLU A 50 4.99 -14.26 -0.53
CA GLU A 50 6.19 -13.48 -0.78
C GLU A 50 6.57 -12.78 0.52
N GLU A 51 7.87 -12.73 0.81
CA GLU A 51 8.42 -12.00 1.94
C GLU A 51 8.92 -10.64 1.45
N THR A 52 8.44 -9.56 2.07
CA THR A 52 8.88 -8.20 1.75
C THR A 52 9.43 -7.52 3.00
N GLU A 53 10.53 -6.79 2.82
CA GLU A 53 11.14 -6.00 3.89
C GLU A 53 10.47 -4.62 3.95
N ILE A 54 9.80 -4.33 5.07
CA ILE A 54 9.13 -3.05 5.32
C ILE A 54 9.85 -2.34 6.48
N ILE A 55 10.17 -1.07 6.28
CA ILE A 55 10.73 -0.18 7.31
C ILE A 55 9.60 0.72 7.78
N GLU A 56 9.38 0.76 9.10
CA GLU A 56 8.37 1.61 9.72
C GLU A 56 9.02 2.51 10.77
N GLY A 57 8.64 3.79 10.80
CA GLY A 57 9.15 4.72 11.80
C GLY A 57 8.52 6.11 11.75
N GLU A 58 8.73 6.86 12.82
CA GLU A 58 8.43 8.29 12.87
C GLU A 58 9.52 9.09 12.14
N VAL A 59 9.09 10.02 11.29
CA VAL A 59 9.99 10.94 10.61
C VAL A 59 10.42 12.05 11.56
N VAL A 60 11.70 12.07 11.95
CA VAL A 60 12.26 13.14 12.79
C VAL A 60 12.57 14.37 11.94
N GLU A 61 13.23 14.15 10.80
CA GLU A 61 13.68 15.23 9.91
C GLU A 61 13.79 14.72 8.47
N VAL A 62 13.44 15.61 7.53
CA VAL A 62 13.62 15.38 6.09
C VAL A 62 14.45 16.52 5.52
N GLN A 63 15.67 16.21 5.08
CA GLN A 63 16.55 17.15 4.40
C GLN A 63 16.56 16.79 2.91
N VAL A 64 16.16 17.73 2.05
CA VAL A 64 16.21 17.54 0.60
C VAL A 64 17.09 18.63 0.01
N GLU A 65 18.26 18.25 -0.48
CA GLU A 65 19.14 19.14 -1.21
C GLU A 65 18.67 19.21 -2.67
N ARG A 66 18.24 20.40 -3.07
CA ARG A 66 17.91 20.70 -4.47
C ARG A 66 19.01 21.60 -5.03
N PRO A 67 19.65 21.23 -6.16
CA PRO A 67 20.61 22.12 -6.79
C PRO A 67 19.92 23.42 -7.21
N ALA A 68 20.59 24.56 -6.95
CA ALA A 68 20.05 25.91 -7.16
C ALA A 68 19.60 26.19 -8.60
N THR A 69 20.13 25.44 -9.57
CA THR A 69 19.82 25.53 -11.00
C THR A 69 18.58 24.73 -11.40
N GLY A 70 17.96 23.97 -10.51
CA GLY A 70 16.78 23.14 -10.78
C GLY A 70 17.04 21.91 -11.66
N VAL A 71 18.25 21.77 -12.20
CA VAL A 71 18.68 20.66 -13.07
C VAL A 71 19.79 19.90 -12.35
N GLY A 72 19.44 18.74 -11.79
CA GLY A 72 20.40 17.83 -11.15
C GLY A 72 19.72 16.78 -10.28
N ALA A 73 20.48 15.76 -9.88
CA ALA A 73 19.99 14.72 -9.00
C ALA A 73 19.68 15.30 -7.62
N LYS A 74 18.43 15.18 -7.19
CA LYS A 74 18.02 15.48 -5.81
C LYS A 74 18.62 14.40 -4.92
N VAL A 75 19.38 14.80 -3.91
CA VAL A 75 19.87 13.94 -2.84
C VAL A 75 19.23 14.43 -1.54
N GLY A 76 18.90 13.52 -0.65
CA GLY A 76 18.26 13.87 0.60
C GLY A 76 18.69 12.94 1.72
N LYS A 77 18.46 13.37 2.95
CA LYS A 77 18.63 12.56 4.14
C LYS A 77 17.31 12.49 4.89
N LEU A 78 16.98 11.30 5.35
CA LEU A 78 15.79 11.02 6.13
C LEU A 78 16.21 10.44 7.47
N THR A 79 15.81 11.09 8.55
CA THR A 79 16.01 10.54 9.89
C THR A 79 14.72 9.90 10.35
N LEU A 80 14.72 8.57 10.46
CA LEU A 80 13.62 7.78 11.01
C LEU A 80 13.95 7.34 12.42
N LYS A 81 12.94 7.45 13.30
CA LYS A 81 13.03 7.06 14.70
C LYS A 81 11.91 6.09 15.04
N THR A 82 12.30 5.03 15.73
CA THR A 82 11.41 4.09 16.40
C THR A 82 11.58 4.26 17.91
N THR A 83 10.88 3.44 18.70
CA THR A 83 11.03 3.43 20.16
C THR A 83 12.44 3.02 20.60
N GLU A 84 13.14 2.19 19.82
CA GLU A 84 14.42 1.59 20.21
C GLU A 84 15.61 2.12 19.44
N MET A 85 15.43 2.54 18.18
CA MET A 85 16.52 2.97 17.31
C MET A 85 16.19 4.24 16.54
N GLU A 86 17.24 5.02 16.29
CA GLU A 86 17.22 6.19 15.44
C GLU A 86 18.20 5.97 14.29
N THR A 87 17.72 6.08 13.07
CA THR A 87 18.44 5.67 11.85
C THR A 87 18.37 6.77 10.80
N ILE A 88 19.50 7.05 10.18
CA ILE A 88 19.61 8.04 9.10
C ILE A 88 19.75 7.29 7.78
N TYR A 89 18.85 7.58 6.84
CA TYR A 89 18.83 7.01 5.50
C TYR A 89 19.17 8.08 4.46
N ASP A 90 20.10 7.78 3.57
CA ASP A 90 20.33 8.59 2.38
C ASP A 90 19.29 8.23 1.32
N LEU A 91 18.59 9.24 0.81
CA LEU A 91 17.50 9.12 -0.14
C LEU A 91 17.98 9.40 -1.57
N GLY A 92 17.58 8.51 -2.48
CA GLY A 92 17.69 8.74 -3.91
C GLY A 92 16.55 9.61 -4.47
N THR A 93 16.71 10.05 -5.73
CA THR A 93 15.75 10.90 -6.44
C THR A 93 14.33 10.36 -6.44
N LYS A 94 14.15 9.05 -6.70
CA LYS A 94 12.83 8.38 -6.73
C LYS A 94 12.12 8.40 -5.39
N MET A 95 12.84 8.23 -4.29
CA MET A 95 12.25 8.27 -2.94
C MET A 95 11.88 9.70 -2.54
N ILE A 96 12.70 10.69 -2.89
CA ILE A 96 12.40 12.10 -2.66
C ILE A 96 11.12 12.53 -3.40
N GLU A 97 10.93 12.06 -4.63
CA GLU A 97 9.69 12.30 -5.37
C GLU A 97 8.48 11.65 -4.71
N SER A 98 8.65 10.43 -4.19
CA SER A 98 7.59 9.71 -3.46
C SER A 98 7.23 10.41 -2.15
N LEU A 99 8.21 10.88 -1.37
CA LEU A 99 8.01 11.70 -0.17
C LEU A 99 7.28 13.01 -0.49
N THR A 100 7.68 13.68 -1.58
CA THR A 100 7.06 14.93 -2.02
C THR A 100 5.61 14.69 -2.47
N LYS A 101 5.35 13.57 -3.16
CA LYS A 101 4.02 13.17 -3.62
C LYS A 101 3.07 12.88 -2.46
N GLU A 102 3.55 12.17 -1.44
CA GLU A 102 2.78 11.88 -0.22
C GLU A 102 2.72 13.05 0.77
N LYS A 103 3.47 14.12 0.52
CA LYS A 103 3.59 15.30 1.40
C LYS A 103 3.98 14.91 2.82
N VAL A 104 4.97 14.03 2.94
CA VAL A 104 5.49 13.58 4.23
C VAL A 104 6.17 14.75 4.94
N GLN A 105 5.86 14.91 6.21
CA GLN A 105 6.44 15.94 7.07
C GLN A 105 7.09 15.32 8.31
N ALA A 106 7.91 16.12 8.99
CA ALA A 106 8.41 15.75 10.31
C ALA A 106 7.22 15.50 11.27
N GLY A 107 7.29 14.38 12.00
CA GLY A 107 6.25 13.87 12.89
C GLY A 107 5.24 12.91 12.23
N ASP A 108 5.33 12.67 10.92
CA ASP A 108 4.52 11.63 10.26
C ASP A 108 5.10 10.24 10.53
N ILE A 109 4.22 9.25 10.66
CA ILE A 109 4.58 7.83 10.73
C ILE A 109 4.40 7.26 9.33
N ILE A 110 5.50 6.73 8.77
CA ILE A 110 5.54 6.22 7.41
C ILE A 110 6.01 4.78 7.38
N THR A 111 5.51 4.03 6.40
CA THR A 111 6.06 2.75 5.99
C THR A 111 6.77 2.90 4.65
N ILE A 112 7.92 2.25 4.55
CA ILE A 112 8.73 2.20 3.34
C ILE A 112 8.92 0.74 2.99
N ASP A 113 8.37 0.33 1.85
CA ASP A 113 8.70 -0.96 1.26
C ASP A 113 10.06 -0.83 0.56
N LYS A 114 11.05 -1.61 1.03
CA LYS A 114 12.42 -1.54 0.53
C LYS A 114 12.55 -2.09 -0.89
N ALA A 115 11.69 -3.04 -1.28
CA ALA A 115 11.74 -3.66 -2.60
C ALA A 115 11.14 -2.72 -3.66
N THR A 116 9.98 -2.13 -3.37
CA THR A 116 9.28 -1.25 -4.33
C THR A 116 9.68 0.22 -4.21
N GLY A 117 10.25 0.64 -3.09
CA GLY A 117 10.52 2.04 -2.76
C GLY A 117 9.24 2.85 -2.52
N LYS A 118 8.10 2.17 -2.39
CA LYS A 118 6.82 2.81 -2.12
C LYS A 118 6.78 3.26 -0.67
N ILE A 119 6.43 4.52 -0.49
CA ILE A 119 6.23 5.14 0.81
C ILE A 119 4.72 5.21 1.04
N SER A 120 4.27 5.00 2.27
CA SER A 120 2.87 5.14 2.65
C SER A 120 2.76 5.76 4.05
N ARG A 121 2.11 6.92 4.15
CA ARG A 121 1.83 7.56 5.44
C ARG A 121 0.71 6.85 6.19
N LEU A 122 1.03 6.27 7.35
CA LEU A 122 0.07 5.60 8.23
C LEU A 122 -0.71 6.59 9.11
N GLY A 123 -0.03 7.64 9.57
CA GLY A 123 -0.60 8.58 10.53
C GLY A 123 0.42 9.62 10.97
N ARG A 124 0.12 10.27 12.09
CA ARG A 124 1.00 11.27 12.72
C ARG A 124 1.27 10.91 14.17
N SER A 125 2.50 11.11 14.60
CA SER A 125 2.95 10.89 15.98
C SER A 125 2.19 11.81 16.96
N PHE A 126 1.74 11.24 18.07
CA PHE A 126 1.10 11.99 19.15
C PHE A 126 2.00 13.08 19.74
N THR A 127 3.32 12.86 19.77
CA THR A 127 4.26 13.78 20.43
C THR A 127 4.42 15.10 19.66
N ARG A 128 4.30 15.06 18.34
CA ARG A 128 4.43 16.22 17.43
C ARG A 128 3.10 16.71 16.86
N ALA A 129 1.98 16.17 17.34
CA ALA A 129 0.64 16.60 16.93
C ALA A 129 0.33 18.07 17.30
N ARG A 130 1.01 18.61 18.33
CA ARG A 130 0.75 19.96 18.86
C ARG A 130 1.46 21.09 18.10
N ASP A 131 2.55 20.80 17.40
CA ASP A 131 3.32 21.82 16.68
C ASP A 131 2.72 22.16 15.31
N TYR A 132 1.64 21.46 14.92
CA TYR A 132 1.00 21.63 13.62
C TYR A 132 -0.44 22.14 13.79
N ASP A 133 -0.62 23.44 13.53
CA ASP A 133 -1.88 24.18 13.72
C ASP A 133 -2.98 23.80 12.69
N ALA A 134 -2.59 23.24 11.54
CA ALA A 134 -3.52 22.84 10.48
C ALA A 134 -3.91 21.35 10.56
N THR A 135 -4.59 20.93 11.62
CA THR A 135 -5.18 19.58 11.70
C THR A 135 -6.61 19.57 11.16
N GLY A 136 -6.85 18.76 10.12
CA GLY A 136 -8.21 18.45 9.68
C GLY A 136 -8.83 17.36 10.55
N ALA A 137 -10.16 17.33 10.65
CA ALA A 137 -10.93 16.35 11.44
C ALA A 137 -10.70 14.87 11.09
N GLN A 138 -9.91 14.57 10.04
CA GLN A 138 -9.55 13.22 9.60
C GLN A 138 -8.07 12.85 9.84
N THR A 139 -7.38 13.53 10.75
CA THR A 139 -6.00 13.15 11.11
C THR A 139 -6.01 11.93 12.04
N ARG A 140 -5.47 10.80 11.55
CA ARG A 140 -5.27 9.59 12.34
C ARG A 140 -3.96 9.70 13.12
N PHE A 141 -4.08 9.86 14.44
CA PHE A 141 -2.94 9.82 15.34
C PHE A 141 -2.66 8.37 15.73
N VAL A 142 -1.38 8.00 15.67
CA VAL A 142 -0.85 6.67 15.99
C VAL A 142 0.28 6.84 16.98
#